data_AF-B1GWP3-F1
#
_entry.id   AF-B1GWP3-F1
#
_cell.length_a   1.000
_cell.length_b   1.000
_cell.length_c   1.000
_cell.angle_alpha   90.00
_cell.angle_beta   90.00
_cell.angle_gamma   90.00
#
_symmetry.space_group_name_H-M   'P 1'
#
loop_
_entity.id
_entity.type
_entity.pdbx_description
1 polymer ?
#
loop_
_entity_poly.entity_id
_entity_poly.type
_entity_poly.pdbx_seq_one_letter_code
_entity_poly.pdbx_strand_id
1 'polypeptide(L)' 'LFIASEVTLTTSHHFMMLGNKKNCNNFLLITIILGIYFSLLQFIEYKEASFTIADSVYGSTFFMSTGFHGI' A
#
# COMPACT_ATOMS: atom_id res chain seq x y z
N LEU A 1 -4.50 -2.33 5.35
CA LEU A 1 -3.75 -2.88 4.21
C LEU A 1 -2.25 -2.85 4.46
N PHE A 2 -1.68 -1.70 4.78
CA PHE A 2 -0.25 -1.59 5.15
C PHE A 2 0.21 -2.54 6.25
N ILE A 3 -0.45 -2.54 7.41
CA ILE A 3 -0.07 -3.44 8.53
C ILE A 3 -0.15 -4.92 8.09
N ALA A 4 -1.16 -5.27 7.29
CA ALA A 4 -1.30 -6.63 6.76
C ALA A 4 -0.14 -6.97 5.81
N SER A 5 0.25 -6.05 4.92
CA SER A 5 1.41 -6.26 4.03
C SER A 5 2.74 -6.35 4.78
N GLU A 6 2.91 -5.61 5.88
CA GLU A 6 4.11 -5.71 6.73
C GLU A 6 4.18 -7.07 7.43
N VAL A 7 3.04 -7.57 7.93
CA VAL A 7 2.96 -8.93 8.52
C VAL A 7 3.26 -9.99 7.45
N THR A 8 2.73 -9.88 6.24
CA THR A 8 3.01 -10.86 5.17
C THR A 8 4.44 -10.78 4.65
N LEU A 9 5.05 -9.60 4.67
CA LEU A 9 6.46 -9.43 4.31
C LEU A 9 7.38 -10.04 5.36
N THR A 10 7.10 -9.83 6.65
CA THR A 10 7.88 -10.43 7.74
C THR A 10 7.73 -11.95 7.79
N THR A 11 6.55 -12.51 7.50
CA THR A 11 6.40 -13.98 7.37
C THR A 11 7.11 -14.52 6.13
N SER A 12 7.09 -13.82 5.01
CA SER A 12 7.87 -14.16 3.81
C SER A 12 9.37 -14.23 4.14
N HIS A 13 9.88 -13.21 4.82
CA HIS A 13 11.27 -13.17 5.29
C HIS A 13 11.60 -14.33 6.23
N HIS A 14 10.71 -14.68 7.16
CA HIS A 14 10.91 -15.83 8.04
C HIS A 14 10.99 -17.16 7.26
N PHE A 15 10.16 -17.36 6.24
CA PHE A 15 10.25 -18.55 5.37
C PHE A 15 11.50 -18.58 4.50
N MET A 16 12.03 -17.41 4.11
CA MET A 16 13.31 -17.29 3.43
C MET A 16 14.45 -17.82 4.32
N MET A 17 14.47 -17.42 5.59
CA MET A 17 15.47 -17.88 6.57
C MET A 17 15.40 -19.40 6.84
N LEU A 18 14.19 -19.98 6.77
CA LEU A 18 13.97 -21.43 6.90
C LEU A 18 14.26 -22.22 5.61
N GLY A 19 14.65 -21.55 4.51
CA GLY A 19 14.89 -22.20 3.22
C GLY A 19 13.62 -22.65 2.47
N ASN A 20 12.43 -22.32 2.97
CA ASN A 20 11.16 -22.70 2.36
C ASN A 20 10.76 -21.70 1.25
N LYS A 21 11.34 -21.89 0.06
CA LYS A 21 11.14 -21.03 -1.10
C LYS A 21 9.68 -20.93 -1.56
N LYS A 22 8.91 -22.02 -1.45
CA LYS A 22 7.49 -22.04 -1.88
C LYS A 22 6.64 -21.09 -1.03
N ASN A 23 6.75 -21.18 0.29
CA ASN A 23 6.01 -20.30 1.18
C ASN A 23 6.51 -18.86 1.13
N CYS A 24 7.84 -18.65 1.02
CA CYS A 24 8.42 -17.33 0.80
C CYS A 24 7.79 -16.64 -0.42
N ASN A 25 7.76 -17.31 -1.58
CA ASN A 25 7.18 -16.72 -2.79
C ASN A 25 5.67 -16.48 -2.67
N ASN A 26 4.93 -17.39 -2.02
CA ASN A 26 3.50 -17.23 -1.80
C ASN A 26 3.19 -16.00 -0.91
N PHE A 27 3.89 -15.81 0.20
CA PHE A 27 3.68 -14.66 1.09
C PHE A 27 4.17 -13.34 0.47
N LEU A 28 5.24 -13.38 -0.32
CA LEU A 28 5.68 -12.23 -1.10
C LEU A 28 4.62 -11.82 -2.14
N LEU A 29 4.01 -12.77 -2.83
CA LEU A 29 2.94 -12.51 -3.79
C LEU A 29 1.72 -11.86 -3.09
N ILE A 30 1.34 -12.37 -1.91
CA ILE A 30 0.26 -11.77 -1.10
C ILE A 30 0.61 -10.33 -0.73
N THR A 31 1.86 -10.06 -0.34
CA THR A 31 2.33 -8.71 -0.01
C THR A 31 2.16 -7.74 -1.18
N ILE A 32 2.54 -8.17 -2.39
CA ILE A 32 2.38 -7.37 -3.62
C ILE A 32 0.90 -7.11 -3.91
N ILE A 33 0.04 -8.13 -3.79
CA ILE A 33 -1.41 -7.99 -4.01
C ILE A 33 -2.02 -6.98 -3.02
N LEU A 34 -1.63 -7.03 -1.75
CA LEU A 34 -2.09 -6.08 -0.73
C LEU A 34 -1.65 -4.65 -1.06
N GLY A 35 -0.43 -4.46 -1.59
CA GLY A 35 0.05 -3.16 -2.06
C GLY A 35 -0.75 -2.62 -3.24
N ILE A 36 -1.01 -3.43 -4.26
CA ILE A 36 -1.85 -3.05 -5.41
C ILE A 36 -3.26 -2.71 -4.95
N TYR A 37 -3.83 -3.51 -4.05
CA TYR A 37 -5.17 -3.26 -3.52
C TYR A 37 -5.24 -1.96 -2.72
N PHE A 38 -4.20 -1.61 -1.97
CA PHE A 38 -4.08 -0.31 -1.33
C PHE A 38 -4.06 0.85 -2.34
N SER A 39 -3.23 0.78 -3.39
CA SER A 39 -3.15 1.83 -4.42
C SER A 39 -4.47 2.02 -5.16
N LEU A 40 -5.22 0.95 -5.42
CA LEU A 40 -6.55 1.02 -6.03
C LEU A 40 -7.55 1.76 -5.12
N LEU A 41 -7.54 1.48 -3.82
CA LEU A 41 -8.38 2.20 -2.87
C LEU A 41 -7.99 3.68 -2.77
N GLN A 42 -6.70 4.01 -2.76
CA GLN A 42 -6.22 5.39 -2.76
C GLN A 42 -6.71 6.16 -4.00
N PHE A 43 -6.72 5.51 -5.16
CA PHE A 43 -7.25 6.10 -6.39
C PHE A 43 -8.76 6.35 -6.33
N ILE A 44 -9.52 5.41 -5.73
CA ILE A 44 -10.97 5.59 -5.53
C ILE A 44 -11.23 6.74 -4.56
N GLU A 45 -10.47 6.83 -3.46
CA GLU A 45 -10.55 7.95 -2.51
C GLU A 45 -10.34 9.29 -3.20
N TYR A 46 -9.33 9.41 -4.07
CA TYR A 46 -9.08 10.66 -4.81
C TYR A 46 -10.18 11.01 -5.80
N LYS A 47 -10.88 10.03 -6.35
CA LYS A 47 -12.01 10.26 -7.26
C LYS A 47 -13.30 10.64 -6.53
N GLU A 48 -13.51 10.11 -5.33
CA GLU A 48 -14.72 10.36 -4.54
C GLU A 48 -14.58 11.57 -3.60
N ALA A 49 -13.36 12.10 -3.42
CA ALA A 49 -13.12 13.30 -2.64
C ALA A 49 -13.96 14.48 -3.15
N SER A 50 -14.67 15.15 -2.23
CA SER A 50 -15.49 16.34 -2.53
C SER A 50 -14.67 17.63 -2.73
N PHE A 51 -13.35 17.53 -2.69
CA PHE A 51 -12.39 18.62 -2.84
C PHE A 51 -11.23 18.15 -3.73
N THR A 52 -10.50 19.12 -4.26
CA THR A 52 -9.39 18.93 -5.20
C THR A 52 -8.10 19.50 -4.63
N ILE A 53 -6.98 19.24 -5.32
CA ILE A 53 -5.67 19.81 -4.96
C ILE A 53 -5.65 21.35 -5.01
N ALA A 54 -6.54 21.97 -5.79
CA ALA A 54 -6.65 23.41 -5.91
C ALA A 54 -7.46 24.04 -4.76
N ASP A 55 -8.11 23.24 -3.92
CA ASP A 55 -8.98 23.74 -2.86
C ASP A 55 -8.21 24.06 -1.58
N SER A 56 -7.99 25.35 -1.34
CA SER A 56 -7.43 25.90 -0.10
C SER A 56 -6.10 25.27 0.35
N VAL A 57 -5.68 25.58 1.58
CA VAL A 57 -4.50 24.95 2.19
C VAL A 57 -4.77 23.47 2.53
N TYR A 58 -6.03 23.11 2.82
CA TYR A 58 -6.37 21.74 3.18
C TYR A 58 -6.22 20.76 2.00
N GLY A 59 -6.82 21.05 0.85
CA GLY A 59 -6.75 20.18 -0.33
C GLY A 59 -5.32 20.05 -0.85
N SER A 60 -4.60 21.16 -0.93
CA SER A 60 -3.20 21.16 -1.36
C SER A 60 -2.30 20.32 -0.44
N THR A 61 -2.40 20.48 0.89
CA THR A 61 -1.60 19.68 1.84
C THR A 61 -2.01 18.21 1.86
N PHE A 62 -3.31 17.92 1.77
CA PHE A 62 -3.82 16.55 1.72
C PHE A 62 -3.27 15.80 0.53
N PHE A 63 -3.53 16.26 -0.70
CA PHE A 63 -3.12 15.55 -1.93
C PHE A 63 -1.60 15.51 -2.11
N MET A 64 -0.86 16.52 -1.65
CA MET A 64 0.60 16.51 -1.71
C MET A 64 1.19 15.44 -0.78
N SER A 65 0.71 15.36 0.46
CA SER A 65 1.23 14.39 1.44
C SER A 65 0.85 12.94 1.11
N THR A 66 -0.42 12.69 0.77
CA THR A 66 -0.90 11.34 0.42
C THR A 66 -0.44 10.92 -0.97
N GLY A 67 -0.33 11.86 -1.91
CA GLY A 67 0.21 11.61 -3.24
C GLY A 67 1.69 11.23 -3.21
N PHE A 68 2.51 11.95 -2.45
CA PHE A 68 3.92 11.61 -2.28
C PHE A 68 4.10 10.25 -1.59
N HIS A 69 3.27 9.92 -0.60
CA HIS A 69 3.29 8.61 0.05
C HIS A 69 2.96 7.45 -0.91
N GLY A 70 2.17 7.71 -1.96
CA GLY A 70 1.74 6.69 -2.93
C GLY A 70 2.68 6.46 -4.12
N ILE A 71 3.81 7.19 -4.20
CA ILE A 71 4.85 7.08 -5.25
C ILE A 71 6.02 6.27 -4.71
#